data_AF-A0A7Z0MJV0-F1
#
_entry.id   AF-A0A7Z0MJV0-F1
#
_cell.length_a   1.000
_cell.length_b   1.000
_cell.length_c   1.000
_cell.angle_alpha   90.00
_cell.angle_beta   90.00
_cell.angle_gamma   90.00
#
_symmetry.space_group_name_H-M   'P 1'
#
loop_
_entity.id
_entity.type
_entity.pdbx_description
1 polymer ?
#
loop_
_entity_poly.entity_id
_entity_poly.type
_entity_poly.pdbx_seq_one_letter_code
_entity_poly.pdbx_strand_id
1 'polypeptide(L)'
;MLQTLDFLKKMADPYGEAIALDDVDSEISHNELTTAVNALAVALQANDPTPGSRVILCAENCPEYLVSVMAILAAGKILVPLGVRGSPQEMFDILNATYPTSVIVDDAGSEVIPCHDDMKINFNQFPGLVLTYRGQEPLRFGPEQAPADTTL
;
A
#
# COMPACT_ATOMS: atom_id res chain seq x y z
N MET A 1 -6.66 6.66 19.12
CA MET A 1 -6.41 7.00 17.69
C MET A 1 -6.78 5.76 16.90
N LEU A 2 -7.79 5.83 16.03
CA LEU A 2 -8.26 4.65 15.29
C LEU A 2 -7.24 4.34 14.19
N GLN A 3 -6.56 3.19 14.26
CA GLN A 3 -5.67 2.74 13.18
C GLN A 3 -6.51 2.36 11.95
N THR A 4 -5.96 2.51 10.73
CA THR A 4 -6.66 2.23 9.46
C THR A 4 -7.39 0.88 9.47
N LEU A 5 -6.75 -0.18 9.98
CA LEU A 5 -7.35 -1.50 10.08
C LEU A 5 -8.49 -1.61 11.10
N ASP A 6 -8.44 -0.86 12.20
CA ASP A 6 -9.52 -0.87 13.19
C ASP A 6 -10.80 -0.26 12.59
N PHE A 7 -10.66 0.74 11.72
CA PHE A 7 -11.79 1.29 10.97
C PHE A 7 -12.37 0.26 10.00
N LEU A 8 -11.53 -0.38 9.19
CA LEU A 8 -11.97 -1.37 8.20
C LEU A 8 -12.68 -2.56 8.86
N LYS A 9 -12.10 -3.12 9.93
CA LYS A 9 -12.71 -4.19 10.72
C LYS A 9 -14.06 -3.79 11.31
N LYS A 10 -14.17 -2.55 11.81
CA LYS A 10 -15.43 -2.03 12.33
C LYS A 10 -16.51 -1.91 11.25
N MET A 11 -16.15 -1.61 10.02
CA MET A 11 -17.11 -1.55 8.90
C MET A 11 -17.48 -2.95 8.40
N ALA A 12 -16.54 -3.89 8.40
CA ALA A 12 -16.77 -5.26 7.96
C ALA A 12 -17.76 -6.05 8.85
N ASP A 13 -17.87 -5.71 10.14
CA ASP A 13 -18.81 -6.39 11.06
C ASP A 13 -20.30 -6.20 10.65
N PRO A 14 -20.83 -4.96 10.53
CA PRO A 14 -22.20 -4.74 10.07
C PRO A 14 -22.39 -4.81 8.54
N TYR A 15 -21.33 -4.63 7.74
CA TYR A 15 -21.43 -4.44 6.28
C TYR A 15 -20.51 -5.35 5.46
N GLY A 16 -20.09 -6.50 6.00
CA GLY A 16 -19.05 -7.35 5.40
C GLY A 16 -19.23 -7.67 3.92
N GLU A 17 -20.45 -8.02 3.50
CA GLU A 17 -20.78 -8.37 2.11
C GLU A 17 -21.25 -7.15 1.27
N ALA A 18 -21.37 -5.97 1.87
CA ALA A 18 -21.69 -4.77 1.12
C ALA A 18 -20.46 -4.29 0.34
N ILE A 19 -20.70 -3.75 -0.85
CA ILE A 19 -19.65 -3.24 -1.72
C ILE A 19 -19.00 -2.00 -1.10
N ALA A 20 -17.68 -2.07 -0.92
CA ALA A 20 -16.85 -1.01 -0.36
C ALA A 20 -16.15 -0.20 -1.47
N LEU A 21 -15.70 -0.88 -2.52
CA LEU A 21 -15.12 -0.29 -3.72
C LEU A 21 -15.83 -0.85 -4.94
N ASP A 22 -16.16 0.03 -5.88
CA ASP A 22 -16.88 -0.28 -7.11
C ASP A 22 -16.12 0.38 -8.27
N ASP A 23 -15.74 -0.42 -9.24
CA ASP A 23 -15.08 -0.02 -10.49
C ASP A 23 -15.69 -0.82 -11.65
N VAL A 24 -15.48 -0.34 -12.88
CA VAL A 24 -16.12 -0.87 -14.10
C VAL A 24 -15.96 -2.38 -14.23
N ASP A 25 -14.80 -2.92 -13.85
CA ASP A 25 -14.45 -4.32 -14.02
C ASP A 25 -14.38 -5.11 -12.70
N SER A 26 -14.55 -4.47 -11.54
CA SER A 26 -14.46 -5.16 -10.25
C SER A 26 -15.21 -4.47 -9.11
N GLU A 27 -15.85 -5.29 -8.28
CA GLU A 27 -16.44 -4.88 -7.00
C GLU A 27 -15.66 -5.56 -5.87
N ILE A 28 -15.37 -4.83 -4.80
CA ILE A 28 -14.71 -5.35 -3.61
C ILE A 28 -15.61 -5.07 -2.39
N SER A 29 -16.00 -6.12 -1.69
CA SER A 29 -16.77 -6.04 -0.45
C SER A 29 -15.93 -5.51 0.73
N HIS A 30 -16.57 -5.08 1.81
CA HIS A 30 -15.85 -4.67 3.03
C HIS A 30 -14.98 -5.79 3.63
N ASN A 31 -15.42 -7.05 3.54
CA ASN A 31 -14.66 -8.21 4.00
C ASN A 31 -13.41 -8.44 3.15
N GLU A 32 -13.55 -8.39 1.83
CA GLU A 32 -12.43 -8.55 0.89
C GLU A 32 -11.44 -7.40 1.03
N LEU A 33 -11.93 -6.16 1.13
CA LEU A 33 -11.11 -4.98 1.33
C LEU A 33 -10.28 -5.10 2.62
N THR A 34 -10.94 -5.44 3.74
CA THR A 34 -10.27 -5.61 5.03
C THR A 34 -9.20 -6.69 4.95
N THR A 35 -9.51 -7.82 4.31
CA THR A 35 -8.59 -8.94 4.14
C THR A 35 -7.38 -8.56 3.27
N ALA A 36 -7.62 -7.88 2.14
CA ALA A 36 -6.58 -7.45 1.22
C ALA A 36 -5.64 -6.42 1.86
N VAL A 37 -6.21 -5.38 2.49
CA VAL A 37 -5.44 -4.34 3.20
C VAL A 37 -4.60 -4.94 4.32
N ASN A 38 -5.18 -5.84 5.11
CA ASN A 38 -4.46 -6.49 6.20
C ASN A 38 -3.29 -7.33 5.69
N ALA A 39 -3.52 -8.20 4.71
CA ALA A 39 -2.49 -9.06 4.16
C ALA A 39 -1.35 -8.26 3.50
N LEU A 40 -1.68 -7.21 2.73
CA LEU A 40 -0.68 -6.35 2.10
C LEU A 40 0.11 -5.56 3.16
N ALA A 41 -0.53 -5.10 4.24
CA ALA A 41 0.18 -4.45 5.33
C ALA A 41 1.22 -5.37 6.01
N VAL A 42 0.87 -6.64 6.23
CA VAL A 42 1.81 -7.65 6.74
C VAL A 42 2.94 -7.90 5.74
N ALA A 43 2.63 -8.00 4.45
CA ALA A 43 3.64 -8.19 3.40
C ALA A 43 4.65 -7.03 3.37
N LEU A 44 4.18 -5.78 3.49
CA LEU A 44 5.04 -4.59 3.54
C LEU A 44 5.95 -4.60 4.78
N GLN A 45 5.45 -5.04 5.94
CA GLN A 45 6.26 -5.18 7.15
C GLN A 45 7.24 -6.35 7.07
N ALA A 46 6.88 -7.43 6.38
CA ALA A 46 7.77 -8.55 6.15
C ALA A 46 8.92 -8.19 5.19
N ASN A 47 8.65 -7.37 4.18
CA ASN A 47 9.68 -6.85 3.27
C ASN A 47 10.61 -5.86 3.97
N ASP A 48 10.06 -4.98 4.81
CA ASP A 48 10.82 -4.05 5.62
C ASP A 48 10.12 -3.85 6.98
N PRO A 49 10.72 -4.22 8.12
CA PRO A 49 10.08 -4.07 9.42
C PRO A 49 10.12 -2.65 9.98
N THR A 50 10.82 -1.71 9.32
CA THR A 50 11.09 -0.36 9.86
C THR A 50 9.87 0.55 9.75
N PRO A 51 9.30 1.07 10.86
CA PRO A 51 8.18 2.02 10.79
C PRO A 51 8.57 3.31 10.06
N GLY A 52 7.63 3.85 9.31
CA GLY A 52 7.75 5.12 8.59
C GLY A 52 8.76 5.14 7.43
N SER A 53 9.30 3.98 7.02
CA SER A 53 9.95 3.92 5.72
C SER A 53 8.95 4.23 4.60
N ARG A 54 9.49 4.72 3.48
CA ARG A 54 8.69 5.24 2.37
C ARG A 54 8.34 4.11 1.41
N VAL A 55 7.07 4.06 1.01
CA VAL A 55 6.58 3.20 -0.06
C VAL A 55 6.01 4.12 -1.14
N ILE A 56 6.59 4.06 -2.34
CA ILE A 56 6.02 4.76 -3.50
C ILE A 56 4.81 3.97 -4.00
N LEU A 57 3.76 4.67 -4.40
CA LEU A 57 2.64 4.11 -5.14
C LEU A 57 2.58 4.82 -6.50
N CYS A 58 2.96 4.11 -7.56
CA CYS A 58 2.95 4.60 -8.94
C CYS A 58 1.99 3.75 -9.76
N ALA A 59 0.72 4.15 -9.82
CA ALA A 59 -0.32 3.41 -10.53
C ALA A 59 -1.48 4.32 -10.93
N GLU A 60 -2.33 3.85 -11.84
CA GLU A 60 -3.61 4.47 -12.16
C GLU A 60 -4.64 4.28 -11.02
N ASN A 61 -5.73 5.04 -11.08
CA ASN A 61 -6.79 4.97 -10.08
C ASN A 61 -7.66 3.72 -10.33
N CYS A 62 -7.50 2.71 -9.48
CA CYS A 62 -8.31 1.50 -9.46
C CYS A 62 -8.51 1.02 -8.01
N PRO A 63 -9.31 -0.03 -7.75
CA PRO A 63 -9.49 -0.55 -6.40
C PRO A 63 -8.17 -0.96 -5.72
N GLU A 64 -7.23 -1.57 -6.43
CA GLU A 64 -5.91 -1.95 -5.91
C GLU A 64 -5.08 -0.74 -5.47
N TYR A 65 -5.23 0.41 -6.13
CA TYR A 65 -4.62 1.67 -5.70
C TYR A 65 -5.11 2.03 -4.28
N LEU A 66 -6.41 1.95 -4.03
CA LEU A 66 -6.98 2.26 -2.71
C LEU A 66 -6.60 1.22 -1.65
N VAL A 67 -6.59 -0.07 -2.02
CA VAL A 67 -6.05 -1.15 -1.17
C VAL A 67 -4.61 -0.82 -0.77
N SER A 68 -3.77 -0.38 -1.71
CA SER A 68 -2.36 -0.03 -1.48
C SER A 68 -2.22 1.13 -0.51
N VAL A 69 -2.98 2.21 -0.72
CA VAL A 69 -2.98 3.38 0.18
C VAL A 69 -3.30 2.95 1.61
N MET A 70 -4.38 2.20 1.79
CA MET A 70 -4.79 1.77 3.13
C MET A 70 -3.79 0.78 3.75
N ALA A 71 -3.21 -0.11 2.96
CA ALA A 71 -2.22 -1.08 3.43
C ALA A 71 -0.90 -0.42 3.87
N ILE A 72 -0.41 0.57 3.12
CA ILE A 72 0.78 1.35 3.47
C ILE A 72 0.56 2.04 4.83
N LEU A 73 -0.58 2.71 5.00
CA LEU A 73 -0.92 3.37 6.24
C LEU A 73 -1.09 2.36 7.40
N ALA A 74 -1.75 1.23 7.14
CA ALA A 74 -1.92 0.15 8.11
C ALA A 74 -0.60 -0.49 8.54
N ALA A 75 0.37 -0.58 7.63
CA ALA A 75 1.72 -1.06 7.92
C ALA A 75 2.55 -0.07 8.74
N GLY A 76 2.06 1.16 8.96
CA GLY A 76 2.79 2.25 9.61
C GLY A 76 3.89 2.84 8.72
N LYS A 77 3.74 2.75 7.40
CA LYS A 77 4.67 3.26 6.39
C LYS A 77 4.25 4.64 5.91
N ILE A 78 5.16 5.36 5.26
CA ILE A 78 4.87 6.66 4.63
C ILE A 78 4.53 6.42 3.15
N LEU A 79 3.32 6.81 2.76
CA LEU A 79 2.89 6.81 1.35
C LEU A 79 3.55 7.97 0.59
N VAL A 80 4.17 7.66 -0.54
CA VAL A 80 4.64 8.64 -1.51
C VAL A 80 3.86 8.42 -2.82
N PRO A 81 2.81 9.21 -3.10
CA PRO A 81 2.02 9.05 -4.31
C PRO A 81 2.79 9.58 -5.53
N LEU A 82 2.79 8.82 -6.61
CA LEU A 82 3.43 9.18 -7.87
C LEU A 82 2.48 8.82 -9.03
N GLY A 83 2.29 9.74 -9.98
CA GLY A 83 1.43 9.50 -11.12
C GLY A 83 2.18 8.85 -12.29
N VAL A 84 1.52 7.95 -13.03
CA VAL A 84 2.08 7.28 -14.22
C VAL A 84 2.36 8.24 -15.40
N ARG A 85 1.90 9.50 -15.31
CA ARG A 85 2.05 10.53 -16.35
C ARG A 85 3.23 11.49 -16.12
N GLY A 86 3.97 11.31 -15.03
CA GLY A 86 5.15 12.14 -14.74
C GLY A 86 6.27 11.93 -15.77
N SER A 87 7.15 12.91 -15.90
CA SER A 87 8.37 12.71 -16.69
C SER A 87 9.34 11.77 -15.97
N PRO A 88 10.16 10.98 -16.69
CA PRO A 88 11.15 10.11 -16.06
C PRO A 88 12.11 10.83 -15.11
N GLN A 89 12.44 12.09 -15.39
CA GLN A 89 13.29 12.91 -14.53
C GLN A 89 12.60 13.22 -13.19
N GLU A 90 11.34 13.65 -13.21
CA GLU A 90 10.59 13.92 -11.98
C GLU A 90 10.46 12.66 -11.12
N MET A 91 10.24 11.50 -11.76
CA MET A 91 10.17 10.22 -11.04
C MET A 91 11.50 9.86 -10.39
N PHE A 92 12.60 10.05 -11.11
CA PHE A 92 13.95 9.82 -10.60
C PHE A 92 14.28 10.76 -9.43
N ASP A 93 13.91 12.03 -9.53
CA ASP A 93 14.13 13.02 -8.46
C ASP A 93 13.35 12.63 -7.19
N ILE A 94 12.12 12.14 -7.31
CA ILE A 94 11.32 11.66 -6.18
C ILE A 94 11.93 10.39 -5.58
N LEU A 95 12.35 9.42 -6.40
CA LEU A 95 13.03 8.20 -5.94
C LEU A 95 14.26 8.54 -5.10
N ASN A 96 15.11 9.46 -5.59
CA ASN A 96 16.31 9.90 -4.88
C ASN A 96 16.03 10.71 -3.63
N ALA A 97 14.99 11.56 -3.63
CA ALA A 97 14.66 12.35 -2.46
C ALA A 97 14.05 11.51 -1.34
N THR A 98 13.31 10.45 -1.68
CA THR A 98 12.51 9.69 -0.71
C THR A 98 13.18 8.43 -0.19
N TYR A 99 14.13 7.85 -0.95
CA TYR A 99 14.80 6.59 -0.63
C TYR A 99 13.79 5.50 -0.19
N PRO A 100 12.85 5.11 -1.07
CA PRO A 100 11.81 4.15 -0.72
C PRO A 100 12.39 2.75 -0.53
N THR A 101 11.77 1.96 0.34
CA THR A 101 12.11 0.53 0.51
C THR A 101 11.29 -0.37 -0.41
N SER A 102 10.19 0.14 -0.97
CA SER A 102 9.35 -0.58 -1.93
C SER A 102 8.61 0.40 -2.84
N VAL A 103 8.25 -0.06 -4.03
CA VAL A 103 7.46 0.67 -5.01
C VAL A 103 6.29 -0.21 -5.42
N ILE A 104 5.06 0.19 -5.10
CA ILE A 104 3.86 -0.50 -5.57
C ILE A 104 3.47 0.08 -6.93
N VAL A 105 3.19 -0.78 -7.90
CA VAL A 105 2.90 -0.40 -9.29
C VAL A 105 1.77 -1.22 -9.90
N ASP A 106 1.04 -0.60 -10.84
CA ASP A 106 0.31 -1.33 -11.88
C ASP A 106 1.23 -1.54 -13.11
N ASP A 107 0.68 -2.08 -14.20
CA ASP A 107 1.46 -2.32 -15.42
C ASP A 107 2.04 -1.01 -15.99
N ALA A 108 1.22 0.06 -16.06
CA ALA A 108 1.64 1.36 -16.57
C ALA A 108 2.76 1.98 -15.73
N GLY A 109 2.62 1.97 -14.41
CA GLY A 109 3.60 2.44 -13.46
C GLY A 109 4.91 1.67 -13.52
N SER A 110 4.83 0.34 -13.69
CA SER A 110 5.98 -0.56 -13.78
C SER A 110 6.85 -0.27 -15.00
N GLU A 111 6.25 0.16 -16.11
CA GLU A 111 6.93 0.53 -17.35
C GLU A 111 7.69 1.87 -17.24
N VAL A 112 7.12 2.84 -16.52
CA VAL A 112 7.63 4.22 -16.52
C VAL A 112 8.57 4.53 -15.35
N ILE A 113 8.42 3.86 -14.21
CA ILE A 113 9.20 4.17 -13.02
C ILE A 113 10.64 3.63 -13.14
N PRO A 114 11.68 4.48 -13.03
CA PRO A 114 13.06 4.07 -13.25
C PRO A 114 13.67 3.45 -11.98
N CYS A 115 13.11 2.35 -11.49
CA CYS A 115 13.65 1.56 -10.38
C CYS A 115 13.85 0.09 -10.74
N HIS A 116 14.65 -0.61 -9.95
CA HIS A 116 14.89 -2.04 -10.13
C HIS A 116 13.64 -2.87 -9.79
N ASP A 117 13.44 -3.98 -10.51
CA ASP A 117 12.24 -4.83 -10.37
C ASP A 117 12.14 -5.53 -9.02
N ASP A 118 13.24 -5.73 -8.30
CA ASP A 118 13.25 -6.28 -6.93
C ASP A 118 12.65 -5.32 -5.90
N MET A 119 12.57 -4.02 -6.21
CA MET A 119 11.85 -3.04 -5.39
C MET A 119 10.35 -2.99 -5.70
N LYS A 120 9.91 -3.57 -6.83
CA LYS A 120 8.54 -3.44 -7.32
C LYS A 120 7.61 -4.49 -6.72
N ILE A 121 6.44 -4.04 -6.26
CA ILE A 121 5.29 -4.89 -5.92
C ILE A 121 4.19 -4.57 -6.91
N ASN A 122 3.94 -5.47 -7.85
CA ASN A 122 2.95 -5.30 -8.91
C ASN A 122 1.55 -5.69 -8.39
N PHE A 123 0.50 -5.02 -8.85
CA PHE A 123 -0.88 -5.35 -8.49
C PHE A 123 -1.26 -6.81 -8.81
N ASN A 124 -0.72 -7.39 -9.88
CA ASN A 124 -0.93 -8.80 -10.21
C ASN A 124 -0.40 -9.80 -9.14
N GLN A 125 0.45 -9.34 -8.21
CA GLN A 125 0.96 -10.14 -7.10
C GLN A 125 0.00 -10.12 -5.89
N PHE A 126 -0.97 -9.20 -5.84
CA PHE A 126 -1.84 -9.02 -4.68
C PHE A 126 -2.61 -10.29 -4.30
N PRO A 127 -3.24 -11.04 -5.23
CA PRO A 127 -3.90 -12.29 -4.87
C PRO A 127 -2.96 -13.29 -4.17
N GLY A 128 -1.70 -13.38 -4.62
CA GLY A 128 -0.68 -14.23 -4.01
C GLY A 128 -0.29 -13.76 -2.60
N LEU A 129 -0.14 -12.44 -2.41
CA LEU A 129 0.13 -11.84 -1.09
C LEU A 129 -1.04 -12.07 -0.13
N VAL A 130 -2.28 -11.91 -0.60
CA VAL A 130 -3.48 -12.19 0.19
C VAL A 130 -3.52 -13.64 0.62
N LEU A 131 -3.27 -14.59 -0.29
CA LEU A 131 -3.22 -16.02 0.05
C LEU A 131 -2.14 -16.34 1.08
N THR A 132 -0.99 -15.68 0.99
CA THR A 132 0.18 -15.92 1.85
C THR A 132 0.01 -15.33 3.25
N TYR A 133 -0.54 -14.12 3.35
CA TYR A 133 -0.56 -13.33 4.58
C TYR A 133 -1.94 -13.19 5.23
N ARG A 134 -3.02 -13.68 4.60
CA ARG A 134 -4.36 -13.69 5.23
C ARG A 134 -4.33 -14.37 6.61
N GLY A 135 -5.05 -13.78 7.56
CA GLY A 135 -5.14 -14.27 8.94
C GLY A 135 -3.96 -13.89 9.83
N GLN A 136 -2.92 -13.25 9.29
CA GLN A 136 -1.89 -12.59 10.09
C GLN A 136 -2.33 -11.16 10.43
N GLU A 137 -1.66 -10.55 11.41
CA GLU A 137 -1.91 -9.17 11.83
C GLU A 137 -0.59 -8.39 11.78
N PRO A 138 -0.57 -7.18 11.21
CA PRO A 138 0.61 -6.36 11.21
C PRO A 138 0.90 -5.88 12.64
N LEU A 139 2.18 -5.64 12.91
CA LEU A 139 2.63 -5.01 14.13
C LEU A 139 2.03 -3.61 14.23
N ARG A 140 1.46 -3.30 15.40
CA ARG A 140 0.92 -1.97 15.69
C ARG A 140 2.04 -1.06 16.15
N PHE A 141 2.28 0.01 15.40
CA PHE A 141 3.19 1.07 15.80
C PHE A 141 2.44 2.19 16.52
N GLY A 142 2.99 2.65 17.64
CA GLY A 142 2.47 3.78 18.41
C GLY A 142 2.88 5.13 17.81
N PRO A 143 2.23 6.24 18.19
CA PRO A 143 2.55 7.58 17.68
C PRO A 143 3.99 8.05 17.98
N GLU A 144 4.68 7.45 18.96
CA GLU A 144 6.08 7.77 19.31
C GLU A 144 7.13 7.15 18.37
N GLN A 145 6.73 6.26 17.45
CA GLN A 145 7.65 5.50 16.60
C GLN A 145 7.70 6.02 15.16
N ALA A 146 7.06 7.16 14.87
CA ALA A 146 7.24 7.84 13.60
C ALA A 146 8.71 8.27 13.45
N PRO A 147 9.33 8.13 12.26
CA PRO A 147 10.72 8.48 12.06
C PRO A 147 10.93 9.94 12.47
N ALA A 148 11.94 10.15 13.32
CA ALA A 148 12.36 11.49 13.70
C ALA A 148 12.62 12.27 12.41
N ASP A 149 11.94 13.41 12.29
CA ASP A 149 11.99 14.34 11.17
C ASP A 149 13.43 14.43 10.66
N THR A 150 13.72 13.75 9.54
CA THR A 150 15.04 13.81 8.94
C THR A 150 15.01 15.06 8.08
N THR A 151 15.24 16.19 8.73
CA THR A 151 15.44 17.50 8.11
C THR A 151 16.40 17.37 6.93
N LEU A 152 15.91 17.73 5.74
CA LEU A 152 16.69 17.97 4.54
C LEU A 152 17.70 19.11 4.75
#